data_AF-A0A542G942-F1
#
_entry.id   AF-A0A542G942-F1
#
_cell.length_a   1.000
_cell.length_b   1.000
_cell.length_c   1.000
_cell.angle_alpha   90.00
_cell.angle_beta   90.00
_cell.angle_gamma   90.00
#
_symmetry.space_group_name_H-M   'P 1'
#
loop_
_entity.id
_entity.type
_entity.pdbx_description
1 polymer ?
#
loop_
_entity_poly.entity_id
_entity_poly.type
_entity_poly.pdbx_seq_one_letter_code
_entity_poly.pdbx_strand_id
1 'polypeptide(L)'
;MTIQPNRYEILETARVQVLEDGIGLTQAQLEEVLRLPDEALPAALELAHQVRLRHCGEDVEVEGIISIKTGGCPEDCHFCSQSGLFDSPVRGVWLDIPELVKAAKETAATGATEFCIVAAVRGPDIKLMNQIKFAIDRIKAEVDINIACSLGMLTQRQVDQLKDWGVHRYNHNLETARSYFPEVVTTHTYDERLETCAMVKEAGMELCCGALIGMGESLEQRAELAAQLAALEPHEVPLNFLNPRPGTPLENQQIMDGKDALRAIAAFRLAMPRTVLRYAGGRELTLGDLGTREGLLGGINAVIVGNYLTTLGRPATADLNLLVDLNMPIKELQKTL
;
A
#
# COMPACT_ATOMS: atom_id res chain seq x y z
N MET A 1 -26.47 27.46 1.99
CA MET A 1 -25.77 27.13 3.25
C MET A 1 -24.43 27.81 3.20
N THR A 2 -24.22 28.78 4.08
CA THR A 2 -23.01 29.59 4.18
C THR A 2 -21.86 28.71 4.67
N ILE A 3 -20.80 28.59 3.86
CA ILE A 3 -19.54 27.93 4.22
C ILE A 3 -18.98 28.72 5.42
N GLN A 4 -18.96 28.11 6.60
CA GLN A 4 -18.25 28.70 7.73
C GLN A 4 -16.76 28.77 7.37
N PRO A 5 -16.06 29.91 7.56
CA PRO A 5 -14.62 29.97 7.37
C PRO A 5 -13.98 28.91 8.27
N ASN A 6 -13.12 28.09 7.67
CA ASN A 6 -12.58 26.86 8.26
C ASN A 6 -11.94 27.14 9.62
N ARG A 7 -12.44 26.44 10.64
CA ARG A 7 -12.13 26.65 12.06
C ARG A 7 -10.72 26.18 12.47
N TYR A 8 -9.95 25.55 11.58
CA TYR A 8 -8.70 24.87 11.90
C TYR A 8 -7.54 25.38 11.03
N GLU A 9 -6.56 26.04 11.66
CA GLU A 9 -5.40 26.66 11.01
C GLU A 9 -4.58 25.69 10.14
N ILE A 10 -4.42 24.45 10.60
CA ILE A 10 -3.72 23.41 9.84
C ILE A 10 -4.39 23.08 8.49
N LEU A 11 -5.72 23.14 8.41
CA LEU A 11 -6.45 22.89 7.15
C LEU A 11 -6.31 24.08 6.18
N GLU A 12 -6.14 25.30 6.69
CA GLU A 12 -5.82 26.47 5.87
C GLU A 12 -4.41 26.38 5.31
N THR A 13 -3.46 26.01 6.16
CA THR A 13 -2.07 25.76 5.76
C THR A 13 -2.01 24.68 4.68
N ALA A 14 -2.70 23.56 4.88
CA ALA A 14 -2.74 22.46 3.92
C ALA A 14 -3.37 22.87 2.57
N ARG A 15 -4.33 23.80 2.55
CA ARG A 15 -4.92 24.27 1.29
C ARG A 15 -3.93 25.06 0.45
N VAL A 16 -3.18 25.97 1.05
CA VAL A 16 -2.17 26.74 0.32
C VAL A 16 -0.99 25.82 -0.02
N GLN A 17 -0.38 25.21 0.99
CA GLN A 17 0.85 24.44 0.83
C GLN A 17 0.66 23.17 -0.02
N VAL A 18 -0.39 22.39 0.25
CA VAL A 18 -0.58 21.09 -0.41
C VAL A 18 -1.44 21.21 -1.66
N LEU A 19 -2.64 21.81 -1.56
CA LEU A 19 -3.57 21.85 -2.71
C LEU A 19 -3.15 22.84 -3.80
N GLU A 20 -2.67 24.03 -3.42
CA GLU A 20 -2.27 25.04 -4.41
C GLU A 20 -0.84 24.80 -4.89
N ASP A 21 0.12 24.65 -3.97
CA ASP A 21 1.54 24.56 -4.30
C ASP A 21 2.02 23.12 -4.57
N GLY A 22 1.27 22.08 -4.14
CA GLY A 22 1.67 20.69 -4.30
C GLY A 22 2.85 20.27 -3.42
N ILE A 23 3.08 20.98 -2.31
CA ILE A 23 4.15 20.72 -1.34
C ILE A 23 3.54 19.95 -0.16
N GLY A 24 4.08 18.77 0.14
CA GLY A 24 3.60 17.95 1.25
C GLY A 24 3.74 18.65 2.62
N LEU A 25 2.86 18.31 3.55
CA LEU A 25 2.99 18.76 4.95
C LEU A 25 4.24 18.15 5.62
N THR A 26 4.85 18.93 6.50
CA THR A 26 5.94 18.46 7.38
C THR A 26 5.42 17.51 8.45
N GLN A 27 6.31 16.76 9.11
CA GLN A 27 5.93 15.88 10.22
C GLN A 27 5.11 16.60 11.29
N ALA A 28 5.54 17.77 11.77
CA ALA A 28 4.82 18.51 12.81
C ALA A 28 3.40 18.92 12.36
N GLN A 29 3.26 19.37 11.11
CA GLN A 29 1.96 19.70 10.52
C GLN A 29 1.06 18.44 10.38
N LEU A 30 1.63 17.29 10.04
CA LEU A 30 0.89 16.03 9.97
C LEU A 30 0.40 15.58 11.34
N GLU A 31 1.19 15.78 12.40
CA GLU A 31 0.75 15.55 13.77
C GLU A 31 -0.48 16.40 14.13
N GLU A 32 -0.52 17.67 13.71
CA GLU A 32 -1.69 18.53 13.89
C GLU A 32 -2.93 18.00 13.15
N VAL A 33 -2.77 17.53 11.90
CA VAL A 33 -3.87 16.91 11.13
C VAL A 33 -4.39 15.66 11.85
N LEU A 34 -3.51 14.79 12.33
CA LEU A 34 -3.87 13.55 13.02
C LEU A 34 -4.58 13.81 14.36
N ARG A 35 -4.40 15.00 14.95
CA ARG A 35 -5.03 15.43 16.21
C ARG A 35 -6.33 16.20 16.02
N LEU A 36 -6.76 16.42 14.78
CA LEU A 36 -8.03 17.08 14.48
C LEU A 36 -9.20 16.33 15.12
N PRO A 37 -10.14 17.05 15.76
CA PRO A 37 -11.27 16.42 16.41
C PRO A 37 -12.25 15.84 15.38
N ASP A 38 -13.18 14.97 15.81
CA ASP A 38 -14.14 14.28 14.93
C ASP A 38 -14.92 15.23 14.03
N GLU A 39 -15.33 16.40 14.53
CA GLU A 39 -16.07 17.39 13.75
C GLU A 39 -15.29 18.00 12.58
N ALA A 40 -13.95 17.89 12.59
CA ALA A 40 -13.06 18.41 11.54
C ALA A 40 -12.77 17.37 10.46
N LEU A 41 -13.01 16.09 10.73
CA LEU A 41 -12.67 14.98 9.82
C LEU A 41 -13.30 15.14 8.43
N PRO A 42 -14.59 15.51 8.27
CA PRO A 42 -15.16 15.71 6.94
C PRO A 42 -14.42 16.77 6.11
N ALA A 43 -13.99 17.87 6.75
CA ALA A 43 -13.24 18.93 6.07
C ALA A 43 -11.83 18.49 5.68
N ALA A 44 -11.18 17.66 6.51
CA ALA A 44 -9.87 17.09 6.21
C ALA A 44 -9.93 16.11 5.03
N LEU A 45 -10.93 15.24 4.98
CA LEU A 45 -11.15 14.29 3.89
C LEU A 45 -11.47 15.00 2.58
N GLU A 46 -12.36 16.00 2.62
CA GLU A 46 -12.69 16.81 1.45
C GLU A 46 -11.44 17.51 0.88
N LEU A 47 -10.62 18.12 1.75
CA LEU A 47 -9.37 18.75 1.31
C LEU A 47 -8.40 17.72 0.69
N ALA A 48 -8.24 16.56 1.32
CA ALA A 48 -7.40 15.48 0.79
C ALA A 48 -7.91 14.96 -0.56
N HIS A 49 -9.23 14.89 -0.76
CA HIS A 49 -9.82 14.55 -2.05
C HIS A 49 -9.54 15.60 -3.12
N GLN A 50 -9.69 16.89 -2.79
CA GLN A 50 -9.34 17.98 -3.70
C GLN A 50 -7.86 17.94 -4.09
N VAL A 51 -6.97 17.66 -3.14
CA VAL A 51 -5.53 17.47 -3.41
C VAL A 51 -5.33 16.31 -4.38
N ARG A 52 -5.99 15.17 -4.14
CA ARG A 52 -5.92 14.01 -5.04
C ARG A 52 -6.37 14.39 -6.45
N LEU A 53 -7.53 15.02 -6.61
CA LEU A 53 -8.05 15.41 -7.92
C LEU A 53 -7.10 16.40 -8.63
N ARG A 54 -6.56 17.37 -7.89
CA ARG A 54 -5.67 18.40 -8.45
C ARG A 54 -4.34 17.84 -8.94
N HIS A 55 -3.75 16.89 -8.20
CA HIS A 55 -2.38 16.45 -8.41
C HIS A 55 -2.24 15.06 -9.03
N CYS A 56 -3.27 14.22 -8.92
CA CYS A 56 -3.31 12.86 -9.46
C CYS A 56 -4.38 12.65 -10.54
N GLY A 57 -5.43 13.49 -10.57
CA GLY A 57 -6.56 13.34 -11.50
C GLY A 57 -7.71 12.48 -10.95
N GLU A 58 -8.65 12.18 -11.84
CA GLU A 58 -9.89 11.46 -11.51
C GLU A 58 -9.69 9.93 -11.45
N ASP A 59 -8.72 9.42 -12.21
CA ASP A 59 -8.49 8.00 -12.41
C ASP A 59 -8.07 7.26 -11.14
N VAL A 60 -8.41 5.98 -11.12
CA VAL A 60 -8.04 5.03 -10.07
C VAL A 60 -7.27 3.85 -10.68
N GLU A 61 -6.27 3.39 -9.94
CA GLU A 61 -5.53 2.17 -10.28
C GLU A 61 -6.07 0.94 -9.55
N VAL A 62 -6.06 -0.18 -10.25
CA VAL A 62 -6.52 -1.48 -9.74
C VAL A 62 -5.36 -2.46 -9.87
N GLU A 63 -5.07 -3.16 -8.78
CA GLU A 63 -3.99 -4.16 -8.72
C GLU A 63 -4.53 -5.50 -8.23
N GLY A 64 -4.02 -6.58 -8.81
CA GLY A 64 -4.10 -7.91 -8.22
C GLY A 64 -2.74 -8.34 -7.67
N ILE A 65 -2.76 -9.01 -6.51
CA ILE A 65 -1.55 -9.58 -5.91
C ILE A 65 -1.70 -11.09 -5.76
N ILE A 66 -0.58 -11.81 -5.83
CA ILE A 66 -0.57 -13.24 -5.54
C ILE A 66 0.74 -13.68 -4.93
N SER A 67 0.66 -14.66 -4.02
CA SER A 67 1.82 -15.23 -3.37
C SER A 67 2.33 -16.45 -4.15
N ILE A 68 3.56 -16.37 -4.70
CA ILE A 68 4.23 -17.53 -5.28
C ILE A 68 4.81 -18.46 -4.20
N LYS A 69 5.14 -17.90 -3.03
CA LYS A 69 5.66 -18.60 -1.87
C LYS A 69 4.99 -18.03 -0.61
N THR A 70 4.09 -18.81 -0.02
CA THR A 70 3.35 -18.45 1.19
C THR A 70 3.94 -19.13 2.41
N GLY A 71 3.98 -18.45 3.56
CA GLY A 71 4.32 -19.02 4.87
C GLY A 71 5.78 -19.44 5.05
N GLY A 72 6.20 -19.70 6.29
CA GLY A 72 7.59 -20.10 6.61
C GLY A 72 8.63 -19.04 6.23
N CYS A 73 8.30 -17.76 6.39
CA CYS A 73 9.25 -16.66 6.25
C CYS A 73 10.25 -16.69 7.43
N PRO A 74 11.55 -16.46 7.22
CA PRO A 74 12.52 -16.44 8.32
C PRO A 74 12.45 -15.18 9.20
N GLU A 75 11.69 -14.17 8.79
CA GLU A 75 11.61 -12.87 9.46
C GLU A 75 10.55 -12.87 10.58
N ASP A 76 10.78 -12.03 11.60
CA ASP A 76 9.98 -11.93 12.83
C ASP A 76 9.00 -10.77 12.83
N CYS A 77 8.48 -10.33 11.67
CA CYS A 77 7.52 -9.22 11.63
C CYS A 77 6.29 -9.54 12.49
N HIS A 78 6.11 -8.85 13.62
CA HIS A 78 5.16 -9.18 14.69
C HIS A 78 3.68 -9.17 14.28
N PHE A 79 3.34 -8.54 13.15
CA PHE A 79 2.01 -8.54 12.55
C PHE A 79 1.77 -9.72 11.57
N CYS A 80 2.84 -10.36 11.09
CA CYS A 80 2.79 -11.18 9.89
C CYS A 80 2.51 -12.65 10.20
N SER A 81 1.34 -13.13 9.80
CA SER A 81 0.97 -14.54 9.90
C SER A 81 1.82 -15.50 9.04
N GLN A 82 2.70 -14.98 8.18
CA GLN A 82 3.59 -15.81 7.35
C GLN A 82 4.96 -16.06 7.98
N SER A 83 5.28 -15.39 9.09
CA SER A 83 6.49 -15.66 9.87
C SER A 83 6.53 -17.12 10.31
N GLY A 84 7.65 -17.79 10.06
CA GLY A 84 7.92 -19.14 10.56
C GLY A 84 8.39 -19.16 12.02
N LEU A 85 8.50 -18.00 12.67
CA LEU A 85 8.92 -17.85 14.05
C LEU A 85 7.72 -17.77 15.03
N PHE A 86 6.50 -17.72 14.51
CA PHE A 86 5.27 -17.60 15.30
C PHE A 86 4.31 -18.77 15.04
N ASP A 87 3.38 -19.01 15.95
CA ASP A 87 2.46 -20.16 15.93
C ASP A 87 1.23 -19.95 15.01
N SER A 88 1.39 -19.13 13.97
CA SER A 88 0.31 -18.84 13.04
C SER A 88 -0.09 -20.08 12.24
N PRO A 89 -1.38 -20.30 11.92
CA PRO A 89 -1.83 -21.50 11.21
C PRO A 89 -1.44 -21.54 9.71
N VAL A 90 -0.78 -20.50 9.19
CA VAL A 90 -0.39 -20.41 7.77
C VAL A 90 0.72 -21.41 7.46
N ARG A 91 0.48 -22.26 6.47
CA ARG A 91 1.43 -23.29 6.03
C ARG A 91 2.31 -22.80 4.88
N GLY A 92 3.53 -23.35 4.84
CA GLY A 92 4.45 -23.20 3.71
C GLY A 92 3.88 -23.82 2.44
N VAL A 93 3.62 -23.02 1.41
CA VAL A 93 3.10 -23.48 0.11
C VAL A 93 3.78 -22.73 -1.02
N TRP A 94 4.03 -23.44 -2.13
CA TRP A 94 4.49 -22.86 -3.38
C TRP A 94 3.37 -22.95 -4.42
N LEU A 95 3.08 -21.82 -5.06
CA LEU A 95 2.15 -21.79 -6.18
C LEU A 95 2.88 -22.25 -7.44
N ASP A 96 2.21 -23.04 -8.27
CA ASP A 96 2.74 -23.38 -9.58
C ASP A 96 2.56 -22.22 -10.58
N ILE A 97 3.35 -22.27 -11.64
CA ILE A 97 3.36 -21.22 -12.66
C ILE A 97 2.05 -21.18 -13.48
N PRO A 98 1.43 -22.32 -13.85
CA PRO A 98 0.10 -22.30 -14.48
C PRO A 98 -0.96 -21.54 -13.68
N GLU A 99 -1.08 -21.76 -12.38
CA GLU A 99 -2.02 -21.03 -11.53
C GLU A 99 -1.64 -19.55 -11.41
N LEU A 100 -0.35 -19.22 -11.37
CA LEU A 100 0.13 -17.83 -11.40
C LEU A 100 -0.30 -17.09 -12.69
N VAL A 101 -0.14 -17.74 -13.85
CA VAL A 101 -0.57 -17.20 -15.15
C VAL A 101 -2.09 -17.06 -15.22
N LYS A 102 -2.83 -18.03 -14.68
CA LYS A 102 -4.28 -17.96 -14.58
C LYS A 102 -4.72 -16.76 -13.73
N ALA A 103 -4.11 -16.55 -12.56
CA ALA A 103 -4.39 -15.39 -11.73
C ALA A 103 -4.07 -14.07 -12.46
N ALA A 104 -2.96 -13.99 -13.21
CA ALA A 104 -2.64 -12.81 -14.00
C ALA A 104 -3.72 -12.52 -15.07
N LYS A 105 -4.26 -13.55 -15.74
CA LYS A 105 -5.38 -13.42 -16.69
C LYS A 105 -6.64 -12.91 -16.00
N GLU A 106 -6.98 -13.46 -14.84
CA GLU A 106 -8.14 -13.05 -14.05
C GLU A 106 -7.99 -11.59 -13.59
N THR A 107 -6.81 -11.18 -13.12
CA THR A 107 -6.50 -9.80 -12.73
C THR A 107 -6.62 -8.84 -13.92
N ALA A 108 -6.02 -9.16 -15.06
CA ALA A 108 -6.16 -8.30 -16.25
C ALA A 108 -7.61 -8.14 -16.71
N ALA A 109 -8.43 -9.19 -16.61
CA ALA A 109 -9.86 -9.13 -16.94
C ALA A 109 -10.67 -8.18 -16.03
N THR A 110 -10.13 -7.77 -14.88
CA THR A 110 -10.75 -6.75 -14.01
C THR A 110 -10.46 -5.32 -14.45
N GLY A 111 -9.61 -5.11 -15.46
CA GLY A 111 -9.10 -3.80 -15.84
C GLY A 111 -7.94 -3.32 -14.95
N ALA A 112 -7.29 -4.23 -14.23
CA ALA A 112 -6.10 -3.94 -13.44
C ALA A 112 -4.94 -3.45 -14.32
N THR A 113 -4.26 -2.41 -13.87
CA THR A 113 -3.05 -1.87 -14.50
C THR A 113 -1.85 -2.79 -14.27
N GLU A 114 -1.87 -3.56 -13.18
CA GLU A 114 -0.71 -4.31 -12.70
C GLU A 114 -1.08 -5.61 -11.96
N PHE A 115 -0.11 -6.53 -11.96
CA PHE A 115 -0.14 -7.80 -11.25
C PHE A 115 1.15 -8.00 -10.46
N CYS A 116 1.05 -8.13 -9.14
CA CYS A 116 2.20 -8.24 -8.25
C CYS A 116 2.44 -9.67 -7.77
N ILE A 117 3.66 -10.16 -8.00
CA ILE A 117 4.11 -11.46 -7.52
C ILE A 117 4.84 -11.29 -6.18
N VAL A 118 4.34 -11.94 -5.14
CA VAL A 118 4.81 -11.79 -3.76
C VAL A 118 5.41 -13.08 -3.22
N ALA A 119 6.47 -12.99 -2.42
CA ALA A 119 7.08 -14.15 -1.76
C ALA A 119 7.39 -13.87 -0.28
N ALA A 120 7.01 -14.80 0.59
CA ALA A 120 7.27 -14.75 2.03
C ALA A 120 8.73 -15.13 2.35
N VAL A 121 9.69 -14.28 2.01
CA VAL A 121 11.12 -14.51 2.21
C VAL A 121 11.81 -13.24 2.75
N ARG A 122 13.01 -13.39 3.32
CA ARG A 122 13.87 -12.23 3.63
C ARG A 122 14.28 -11.50 2.36
N GLY A 123 14.70 -12.26 1.37
CA GLY A 123 15.17 -11.83 0.05
C GLY A 123 15.23 -13.05 -0.86
N PRO A 124 15.24 -12.89 -2.19
CA PRO A 124 15.16 -14.02 -3.09
C PRO A 124 16.51 -14.73 -3.21
N ASP A 125 16.51 -16.06 -3.20
CA ASP A 125 17.67 -16.86 -3.57
C ASP A 125 17.73 -17.09 -5.09
N ILE A 126 18.78 -17.76 -5.58
CA ILE A 126 18.93 -18.04 -7.01
C ILE A 126 17.75 -18.88 -7.55
N LYS A 127 17.22 -19.80 -6.74
CA LYS A 127 16.11 -20.67 -7.14
C LYS A 127 14.83 -19.85 -7.34
N LEU A 128 14.51 -18.97 -6.39
CA LEU A 128 13.36 -18.07 -6.49
C LEU A 128 13.54 -17.08 -7.64
N MET A 129 14.72 -16.50 -7.82
CA MET A 129 15.00 -15.62 -8.96
C MET A 129 14.76 -16.32 -10.31
N ASN A 130 15.19 -17.57 -10.47
CA ASN A 130 14.93 -18.35 -11.68
C ASN A 130 13.44 -18.65 -11.88
N GLN A 131 12.71 -18.95 -10.80
CA GLN A 131 11.26 -19.15 -10.86
C GLN A 131 10.53 -17.86 -11.24
N ILE A 132 10.95 -16.70 -10.72
CA ILE A 132 10.38 -15.40 -11.04
C ILE A 132 10.64 -15.03 -12.50
N LYS A 133 11.86 -15.25 -13.02
CA LYS A 133 12.11 -15.06 -14.46
C LYS A 133 11.18 -15.90 -15.32
N PHE A 134 11.07 -17.19 -14.98
CA PHE A 134 10.19 -18.09 -15.73
C PHE A 134 8.72 -17.68 -15.61
N ALA A 135 8.26 -17.27 -14.43
CA ALA A 135 6.92 -16.73 -14.22
C ALA A 135 6.63 -15.50 -15.11
N ILE A 136 7.54 -14.51 -15.10
CA ILE A 136 7.43 -13.28 -15.87
C ILE A 136 7.30 -13.58 -17.36
N ASP A 137 8.17 -14.45 -17.90
CA ASP A 137 8.13 -14.83 -19.32
C ASP A 137 6.80 -15.47 -19.71
N ARG A 138 6.25 -16.32 -18.83
CA ARG A 138 4.98 -17.00 -19.08
C ARG A 138 3.78 -16.07 -18.98
N ILE A 139 3.79 -15.11 -18.06
CA ILE A 139 2.71 -14.12 -17.95
C ILE A 139 2.73 -13.19 -19.17
N LYS A 140 3.89 -12.63 -19.52
CA LYS A 140 4.02 -11.71 -20.67
C LYS A 140 3.67 -12.34 -22.01
N ALA A 141 3.82 -13.66 -22.14
CA ALA A 141 3.42 -14.38 -23.34
C ALA A 141 1.89 -14.52 -23.48
N GLU A 142 1.13 -14.32 -22.41
CA GLU A 142 -0.29 -14.68 -22.32
C GLU A 142 -1.20 -13.48 -22.03
N VAL A 143 -0.66 -12.43 -21.40
CA VAL A 143 -1.41 -11.26 -20.93
C VAL A 143 -0.54 -10.01 -21.05
N ASP A 144 -1.13 -8.94 -21.58
CA ASP A 144 -0.54 -7.60 -21.55
C ASP A 144 -0.93 -6.91 -20.24
N ILE A 145 -0.07 -7.02 -19.23
CA ILE A 145 -0.25 -6.40 -17.91
C ILE A 145 1.12 -6.05 -17.32
N ASN A 146 1.22 -4.93 -16.59
CA ASN A 146 2.45 -4.60 -15.89
C ASN A 146 2.71 -5.60 -14.78
N ILE A 147 3.97 -6.02 -14.62
CA ILE A 147 4.36 -6.96 -13.57
C ILE A 147 5.13 -6.21 -12.50
N ALA A 148 4.64 -6.33 -11.26
CA ALA A 148 5.31 -5.89 -10.06
C ALA A 148 5.83 -7.09 -9.25
N CYS A 149 6.79 -6.83 -8.36
CA CYS A 149 7.35 -7.87 -7.48
C CYS A 149 7.49 -7.37 -6.04
N SER A 150 7.29 -8.28 -5.09
CA SER A 150 7.55 -8.08 -3.66
C SER A 150 8.27 -9.31 -3.11
N LEU A 151 9.60 -9.31 -3.16
CA LEU A 151 10.44 -10.49 -2.91
C LEU A 151 11.38 -10.31 -1.72
N GLY A 152 11.13 -9.30 -0.88
CA GLY A 152 11.98 -8.95 0.26
C GLY A 152 13.11 -7.98 -0.10
N MET A 153 14.21 -8.03 0.66
CA MET A 153 15.43 -7.25 0.42
C MET A 153 16.17 -7.79 -0.80
N LEU A 154 16.71 -6.89 -1.61
CA LEU A 154 17.45 -7.22 -2.82
C LEU A 154 18.92 -6.87 -2.70
N THR A 155 19.73 -7.55 -3.50
CA THR A 155 21.08 -7.08 -3.86
C THR A 155 21.02 -6.28 -5.18
N GLN A 156 21.99 -5.41 -5.44
CA GLN A 156 22.04 -4.64 -6.69
C GLN A 156 21.91 -5.53 -7.94
N ARG A 157 22.62 -6.66 -7.95
CA ARG A 157 22.54 -7.64 -9.06
C ARG A 157 21.10 -8.12 -9.30
N GLN A 158 20.32 -8.34 -8.24
CA GLN A 158 18.93 -8.80 -8.37
C GLN A 158 18.02 -7.67 -8.85
N VAL A 159 18.27 -6.43 -8.43
CA VAL A 159 17.58 -5.24 -8.94
C VAL A 159 17.80 -5.11 -10.46
N ASP A 160 19.06 -5.19 -10.91
CA ASP A 160 19.42 -5.12 -12.33
C ASP A 160 18.71 -6.23 -13.13
N GLN A 161 18.70 -7.45 -12.59
CA GLN A 161 18.00 -8.58 -13.21
C GLN A 161 16.49 -8.34 -13.34
N LEU A 162 15.82 -7.88 -12.28
CA LEU A 162 14.37 -7.61 -12.31
C LEU A 162 14.04 -6.51 -13.31
N LYS A 163 14.86 -5.45 -13.37
CA LYS A 163 14.71 -4.38 -14.35
C LYS A 163 14.85 -4.90 -15.79
N ASP A 164 15.88 -5.72 -16.06
CA ASP A 164 16.10 -6.34 -17.38
C ASP A 164 14.97 -7.28 -17.80
N TRP A 165 14.33 -7.94 -16.83
CA TRP A 165 13.17 -8.80 -17.08
C TRP A 165 11.88 -7.99 -17.30
N GLY A 166 11.96 -6.66 -17.16
CA GLY A 166 10.87 -5.72 -17.31
C GLY A 166 9.86 -5.81 -16.20
N VAL A 167 10.31 -6.00 -14.95
CA VAL A 167 9.53 -5.66 -13.76
C VAL A 167 9.40 -4.13 -13.74
N HIS A 168 8.16 -3.64 -13.74
CA HIS A 168 7.92 -2.20 -13.81
C HIS A 168 8.03 -1.54 -12.43
N ARG A 169 7.57 -2.23 -11.39
CA ARG A 169 7.48 -1.75 -10.01
C ARG A 169 7.95 -2.79 -9.01
N TYR A 170 8.60 -2.34 -7.96
CA TYR A 170 9.01 -3.20 -6.84
C TYR A 170 8.43 -2.68 -5.52
N ASN A 171 7.77 -3.57 -4.78
CA ASN A 171 7.20 -3.27 -3.48
C ASN A 171 8.21 -3.59 -2.37
N HIS A 172 8.53 -2.59 -1.56
CA HIS A 172 9.31 -2.76 -0.34
C HIS A 172 8.87 -1.71 0.69
N ASN A 173 7.96 -2.08 1.59
CA ASN A 173 7.36 -1.15 2.56
C ASN A 173 8.36 -0.62 3.58
N LEU A 174 8.05 0.47 4.29
CA LEU A 174 8.72 0.77 5.57
C LEU A 174 8.04 0.07 6.75
N GLU A 175 6.80 -0.38 6.55
CA GLU A 175 5.89 -0.98 7.54
C GLU A 175 5.46 0.02 8.62
N THR A 176 6.40 0.62 9.35
CA THR A 176 6.14 1.59 10.41
C THR A 176 7.22 2.66 10.49
N ALA A 177 7.07 3.64 11.38
CA ALA A 177 8.08 4.67 11.62
C ALA A 177 9.39 4.07 12.14
N ARG A 178 10.52 4.68 11.77
CA ARG A 178 11.85 4.26 12.24
C ARG A 178 11.92 4.17 13.77
N SER A 179 11.31 5.12 14.48
CA SER A 179 11.30 5.12 15.95
C SER A 179 10.51 3.97 16.59
N TYR A 180 9.58 3.34 15.84
CA TYR A 180 8.76 2.21 16.32
C TYR A 180 9.21 0.86 15.74
N PHE A 181 10.02 0.87 14.68
CA PHE A 181 10.41 -0.33 13.95
C PHE A 181 10.98 -1.46 14.82
N PRO A 182 11.84 -1.22 15.84
CA PRO A 182 12.36 -2.28 16.70
C PRO A 182 11.29 -3.02 17.54
N GLU A 183 10.13 -2.42 17.75
CA GLU A 183 8.99 -3.06 18.45
C GLU A 183 8.19 -3.98 17.51
N VAL A 184 8.40 -3.85 16.21
CA VAL A 184 7.65 -4.57 15.16
C VAL A 184 8.48 -5.67 14.51
N VAL A 185 9.79 -5.44 14.31
CA VAL A 185 10.69 -6.39 13.64
C VAL A 185 12.10 -6.27 14.23
N THR A 186 12.77 -7.40 14.47
CA THR A 186 14.17 -7.42 14.97
C THR A 186 15.14 -8.17 14.06
N THR A 187 14.62 -8.97 13.13
CA THR A 187 15.41 -9.78 12.18
C THR A 187 16.10 -8.96 11.10
N HIS A 188 15.68 -7.73 10.84
CA HIS A 188 16.36 -6.78 9.96
C HIS A 188 16.24 -5.36 10.51
N THR A 189 17.07 -4.48 9.99
CA THR A 189 17.08 -3.06 10.35
C THR A 189 16.22 -2.24 9.40
N TYR A 190 15.82 -1.05 9.85
CA TYR A 190 15.13 -0.08 9.01
C TYR A 190 16.02 0.37 7.83
N ASP A 191 17.34 0.45 8.03
CA ASP A 191 18.28 0.88 6.99
C ASP A 191 18.41 -0.12 5.85
N GLU A 192 18.42 -1.43 6.14
CA GLU A 192 18.38 -2.46 5.09
C GLU A 192 17.17 -2.31 4.15
N ARG A 193 16.04 -1.83 4.68
CA ARG A 193 14.85 -1.56 3.87
C ARG A 193 15.04 -0.34 2.98
N LEU A 194 15.61 0.74 3.53
CA LEU A 194 15.92 1.94 2.77
C LEU A 194 16.93 1.67 1.65
N GLU A 195 17.93 0.83 1.90
CA GLU A 195 18.91 0.42 0.88
C GLU A 195 18.22 -0.25 -0.31
N THR A 196 17.26 -1.15 -0.05
CA THR A 196 16.47 -1.77 -1.12
C THR A 196 15.63 -0.75 -1.88
N CYS A 197 14.96 0.17 -1.17
CA CYS A 197 14.19 1.25 -1.80
C CYS A 197 15.06 2.14 -2.70
N ALA A 198 16.26 2.49 -2.25
CA ALA A 198 17.22 3.31 -3.00
C ALA A 198 17.66 2.60 -4.29
N MET A 199 18.10 1.33 -4.19
CA MET A 199 18.53 0.56 -5.37
C MET A 199 17.41 0.44 -6.41
N VAL A 200 16.17 0.19 -5.98
CA VAL A 200 15.00 0.09 -6.88
C VAL A 200 14.78 1.39 -7.66
N LYS A 201 14.83 2.54 -6.97
CA LYS A 201 14.67 3.86 -7.61
C LYS A 201 15.82 4.16 -8.56
N GLU A 202 17.06 3.91 -8.14
CA GLU A 202 18.27 4.15 -8.94
C GLU A 202 18.30 3.33 -10.23
N ALA A 203 17.77 2.10 -10.20
CA ALA A 203 17.59 1.28 -11.40
C ALA A 203 16.44 1.73 -12.32
N GLY A 204 15.67 2.74 -11.91
CA GLY A 204 14.55 3.28 -12.68
C GLY A 204 13.33 2.36 -12.72
N MET A 205 13.13 1.49 -11.71
CA MET A 205 11.83 0.88 -11.46
C MET A 205 10.95 1.83 -10.64
N GLU A 206 9.64 1.70 -10.75
CA GLU A 206 8.74 2.39 -9.83
C GLU A 206 8.88 1.81 -8.42
N LEU A 207 9.04 2.68 -7.44
CA LEU A 207 9.04 2.29 -6.04
C LEU A 207 7.62 2.28 -5.49
N CYS A 208 7.20 1.12 -5.00
CA CYS A 208 6.03 0.95 -4.15
C CYS A 208 6.49 0.72 -2.71
N CYS A 209 6.11 1.60 -1.80
CA CYS A 209 6.61 1.58 -0.42
C CYS A 209 5.46 1.91 0.54
N GLY A 210 4.91 0.88 1.18
CA GLY A 210 3.72 1.00 2.01
C GLY A 210 3.94 1.24 3.50
N ALA A 211 2.82 1.43 4.17
CA ALA A 211 2.65 1.54 5.61
C ALA A 211 1.65 0.49 6.12
N LEU A 212 1.83 0.09 7.38
CA LEU A 212 0.88 -0.65 8.18
C LEU A 212 0.52 0.18 9.42
N ILE A 213 -0.77 0.50 9.57
CA ILE A 213 -1.27 1.41 10.62
C ILE A 213 -2.19 0.62 11.56
N GLY A 214 -2.17 0.95 12.85
CA GLY A 214 -2.97 0.30 13.89
C GLY A 214 -2.25 -0.81 14.64
N MET A 215 -0.92 -0.84 14.62
CA MET A 215 -0.09 -1.78 15.38
C MET A 215 0.06 -1.41 16.86
N GLY A 216 -0.29 -0.18 17.22
CA GLY A 216 -0.07 0.38 18.57
C GLY A 216 0.86 1.59 18.55
N GLU A 217 1.31 2.01 17.36
CA GLU A 217 2.08 3.21 17.16
C GLU A 217 1.31 4.48 17.57
N SER A 218 2.05 5.49 18.04
CA SER A 218 1.49 6.79 18.40
C SER A 218 1.13 7.65 17.18
N LEU A 219 0.43 8.76 17.39
CA LEU A 219 0.13 9.70 16.30
C LEU A 219 1.40 10.36 15.75
N GLU A 220 2.38 10.64 16.60
CA GLU A 220 3.71 11.13 16.20
C GLU A 220 4.41 10.12 15.30
N GLN A 221 4.34 8.83 15.65
CA GLN A 221 4.94 7.76 14.84
C GLN A 221 4.23 7.59 13.49
N ARG A 222 2.91 7.83 13.41
CA ARG A 222 2.20 7.87 12.12
C ARG A 222 2.64 9.06 11.26
N ALA A 223 2.80 10.24 11.86
CA ALA A 223 3.29 11.42 11.16
C ALA A 223 4.75 11.25 10.70
N GLU A 224 5.60 10.67 11.55
CA GLU A 224 6.98 10.33 11.23
C GLU A 224 7.03 9.38 10.03
N LEU A 225 6.22 8.31 10.02
CA LEU A 225 6.14 7.37 8.91
C LEU A 225 5.70 8.06 7.61
N ALA A 226 4.65 8.89 7.67
CA ALA A 226 4.18 9.62 6.49
C ALA A 226 5.26 10.56 5.93
N ALA A 227 6.01 11.24 6.80
CA ALA A 227 7.14 12.08 6.39
C ALA A 227 8.32 11.27 5.82
N GLN A 228 8.63 10.11 6.42
CA GLN A 228 9.68 9.19 5.94
C GLN A 228 9.34 8.63 4.56
N LEU A 229 8.08 8.26 4.33
CA LEU A 229 7.60 7.85 3.01
C LEU A 229 7.64 9.00 2.01
N ALA A 230 7.21 10.20 2.39
CA ALA A 230 7.28 11.37 1.51
C ALA A 230 8.72 11.66 1.07
N ALA A 231 9.70 11.54 1.97
CA ALA A 231 11.12 11.72 1.67
C ALA A 231 11.69 10.65 0.72
N LEU A 232 11.08 9.46 0.66
CA LEU A 232 11.44 8.43 -0.32
C LEU A 232 10.89 8.73 -1.71
N GLU A 233 9.93 9.65 -1.85
CA GLU A 233 9.21 9.95 -3.09
C GLU A 233 8.77 8.67 -3.85
N PRO A 234 8.03 7.75 -3.21
CA PRO A 234 7.54 6.56 -3.89
C PRO A 234 6.49 6.94 -4.93
N HIS A 235 6.40 6.12 -5.97
CA HIS A 235 5.34 6.24 -6.97
C HIS A 235 4.00 5.82 -6.36
N GLU A 236 4.05 4.86 -5.44
CA GLU A 236 2.89 4.33 -4.75
C GLU A 236 3.17 4.03 -3.28
N VAL A 237 2.16 4.29 -2.43
CA VAL A 237 2.11 3.90 -1.02
C VAL A 237 0.86 3.06 -0.77
N PRO A 238 1.02 1.74 -0.60
CA PRO A 238 -0.01 0.89 -0.04
C PRO A 238 -0.25 1.23 1.44
N LEU A 239 -1.50 1.57 1.77
CA LEU A 239 -1.96 1.73 3.15
C LEU A 239 -2.65 0.45 3.60
N ASN A 240 -1.98 -0.24 4.51
CA ASN A 240 -2.50 -1.41 5.20
C ASN A 240 -2.99 -0.99 6.59
N PHE A 241 -4.08 -1.62 7.02
CA PHE A 241 -4.57 -1.53 8.39
C PHE A 241 -4.34 -2.87 9.07
N LEU A 242 -3.92 -2.85 10.34
CA LEU A 242 -3.65 -4.09 11.05
C LEU A 242 -4.90 -4.98 11.07
N ASN A 243 -4.72 -6.20 10.57
CA ASN A 243 -5.63 -7.31 10.78
C ASN A 243 -4.95 -8.24 11.80
N PRO A 244 -5.33 -8.21 13.09
CA PRO A 244 -4.74 -9.07 14.11
C PRO A 244 -4.88 -10.54 13.72
N ARG A 245 -3.77 -11.27 13.64
CA ARG A 245 -3.74 -12.65 13.15
C ARG A 245 -3.48 -13.64 14.28
N PRO A 246 -4.24 -14.74 14.38
CA PRO A 246 -3.98 -15.79 15.36
C PRO A 246 -2.54 -16.30 15.30
N GLY A 247 -1.94 -16.45 16.48
CA GLY A 247 -0.58 -16.93 16.69
C GLY A 247 0.51 -15.88 16.47
N THR A 248 0.18 -14.66 16.04
CA THR A 248 1.16 -13.56 15.92
C THR A 248 1.27 -12.78 17.23
N PRO A 249 2.41 -12.13 17.52
CA PRO A 249 2.55 -11.27 18.70
C PRO A 249 1.48 -10.17 18.81
N LEU A 250 0.95 -9.69 17.67
CA LEU A 250 -0.11 -8.68 17.63
C LEU A 250 -1.53 -9.27 17.51
N GLU A 251 -1.74 -10.56 17.79
CA GLU A 251 -3.06 -11.21 17.62
C GLU A 251 -4.18 -10.58 18.47
N ASN A 252 -3.82 -10.00 19.62
CA ASN A 252 -4.76 -9.38 20.57
C ASN A 252 -4.82 -7.86 20.44
N GLN A 253 -4.14 -7.28 19.44
CA GLN A 253 -4.18 -5.84 19.20
C GLN A 253 -5.60 -5.41 18.83
N GLN A 254 -6.07 -4.29 19.39
CA GLN A 254 -7.39 -3.78 19.08
C GLN A 254 -7.45 -3.28 17.63
N ILE A 255 -8.59 -3.53 16.97
CA ILE A 255 -8.86 -2.99 15.65
C ILE A 255 -8.90 -1.46 15.78
N MET A 256 -8.16 -0.79 14.90
CA MET A 256 -8.12 0.66 14.81
C MET A 256 -9.51 1.25 14.55
N ASP A 257 -9.83 2.37 15.20
CA ASP A 257 -11.09 3.09 14.94
C ASP A 257 -11.13 3.62 13.49
N GLY A 258 -12.30 3.50 12.85
CA GLY A 258 -12.48 3.90 11.45
C GLY A 258 -12.24 5.39 11.22
N LYS A 259 -12.57 6.27 12.16
CA LYS A 259 -12.32 7.72 12.03
C LYS A 259 -10.83 8.02 12.12
N ASP A 260 -10.11 7.33 12.99
CA ASP A 260 -8.65 7.45 13.05
C ASP A 260 -7.99 6.96 11.77
N ALA A 261 -8.52 5.89 11.16
CA ALA A 261 -8.02 5.37 9.90
C ALA A 261 -8.25 6.38 8.76
N LEU A 262 -9.43 7.03 8.73
CA LEU A 262 -9.73 8.11 7.80
C LEU A 262 -8.85 9.36 8.00
N ARG A 263 -8.56 9.75 9.25
CA ARG A 263 -7.57 10.80 9.54
C ARG A 263 -6.19 10.45 9.01
N ALA A 264 -5.76 9.20 9.18
CA ALA A 264 -4.48 8.74 8.67
C ALA A 264 -4.45 8.81 7.14
N ILE A 265 -5.51 8.40 6.44
CA ILE A 265 -5.61 8.54 4.98
C ILE A 265 -5.46 10.01 4.56
N ALA A 266 -6.20 10.92 5.20
CA ALA A 266 -6.10 12.35 4.90
C ALA A 266 -4.67 12.87 5.14
N ALA A 267 -4.06 12.54 6.28
CA ALA A 267 -2.69 12.93 6.58
C ALA A 267 -1.68 12.41 5.55
N PHE A 268 -1.77 11.15 5.14
CA PHE A 268 -0.86 10.57 4.13
C PHE A 268 -1.03 11.24 2.76
N ARG A 269 -2.27 11.58 2.35
CA ARG A 269 -2.51 12.36 1.12
C ARG A 269 -1.93 13.76 1.22
N LEU A 270 -2.05 14.40 2.38
CA LEU A 270 -1.50 15.74 2.62
C LEU A 270 0.04 15.73 2.73
N ALA A 271 0.65 14.61 3.11
CA ALA A 271 2.09 14.41 3.05
C ALA A 271 2.59 14.22 1.60
N MET A 272 1.80 13.53 0.77
CA MET A 272 2.23 13.05 -0.55
C MET A 272 1.17 13.39 -1.62
N PRO A 273 1.12 14.65 -2.09
CA PRO A 273 0.04 15.11 -2.97
C PRO A 273 -0.02 14.38 -4.33
N ARG A 274 1.11 13.86 -4.82
CA ARG A 274 1.24 13.25 -6.16
C ARG A 274 1.35 11.73 -6.17
N THR A 275 1.55 11.11 -5.01
CA THR A 275 1.78 9.67 -4.90
C THR A 275 0.47 8.91 -5.01
N VAL A 276 0.48 7.75 -5.67
CA VAL A 276 -0.67 6.85 -5.65
C VAL A 276 -0.84 6.30 -4.23
N LEU A 277 -1.99 6.55 -3.62
CA LEU A 277 -2.32 5.95 -2.33
C LEU A 277 -3.27 4.78 -2.57
N ARG A 278 -2.80 3.59 -2.23
CA ARG A 278 -3.49 2.33 -2.52
C ARG A 278 -4.08 1.75 -1.26
N TYR A 279 -5.36 1.40 -1.30
CA TYR A 279 -5.94 0.52 -0.31
C TYR A 279 -5.38 -0.90 -0.45
N ALA A 280 -4.73 -1.35 0.61
CA ALA A 280 -4.20 -2.70 0.72
C ALA A 280 -4.93 -3.47 1.85
N GLY A 281 -4.22 -4.34 2.56
CA GLY A 281 -4.82 -5.26 3.53
C GLY A 281 -5.51 -4.57 4.70
N GLY A 282 -6.64 -5.13 5.15
CA GLY A 282 -7.28 -4.77 6.42
C GLY A 282 -8.39 -3.71 6.34
N ARG A 283 -8.59 -3.06 5.18
CA ARG A 283 -9.64 -2.04 5.01
C ARG A 283 -11.03 -2.54 5.36
N GLU A 284 -11.35 -3.80 5.03
CA GLU A 284 -12.67 -4.37 5.27
C GLU A 284 -12.98 -4.45 6.77
N LEU A 285 -11.97 -4.81 7.56
CA LEU A 285 -12.09 -4.96 9.01
C LEU A 285 -12.11 -3.60 9.72
N THR A 286 -11.26 -2.67 9.29
CA THR A 286 -11.07 -1.37 9.96
C THR A 286 -12.12 -0.34 9.55
N LEU A 287 -12.47 -0.28 8.26
CA LEU A 287 -13.31 0.79 7.71
C LEU A 287 -14.73 0.32 7.35
N GLY A 288 -14.92 -0.97 7.07
CA GLY A 288 -16.16 -1.47 6.47
C GLY A 288 -16.48 -0.77 5.14
N ASP A 289 -17.70 -0.95 4.62
CA ASP A 289 -18.09 -0.39 3.32
C ASP A 289 -18.20 1.15 3.34
N LEU A 290 -18.75 1.72 4.43
CA LEU A 290 -18.92 3.17 4.55
C LEU A 290 -17.58 3.89 4.69
N GLY A 291 -16.69 3.44 5.59
CA GLY A 291 -15.37 4.04 5.73
C GLY A 291 -14.50 3.84 4.49
N THR A 292 -14.63 2.69 3.79
CA THR A 292 -13.92 2.48 2.52
C THR A 292 -14.34 3.52 1.49
N ARG A 293 -15.65 3.80 1.38
CA ARG A 293 -16.20 4.85 0.52
C ARG A 293 -15.65 6.23 0.90
N GLU A 294 -15.66 6.57 2.18
CA GLU A 294 -15.16 7.85 2.70
C GLU A 294 -13.68 8.05 2.41
N GLY A 295 -12.83 7.02 2.52
CA GLY A 295 -11.41 7.18 2.21
C GLY A 295 -11.09 7.22 0.71
N LEU A 296 -11.89 6.58 -0.16
CA LEU A 296 -11.81 6.80 -1.63
C LEU A 296 -12.14 8.26 -2.00
N LEU A 297 -13.14 8.81 -1.33
CA LEU A 297 -13.49 10.24 -1.37
C LEU A 297 -12.67 11.08 -0.38
N GLY A 298 -11.56 10.54 0.13
CA GLY A 298 -10.74 11.15 1.18
C GLY A 298 -9.24 11.13 0.86
N GLY A 299 -8.86 10.75 -0.36
CA GLY A 299 -7.48 10.81 -0.84
C GLY A 299 -6.93 9.51 -1.40
N ILE A 300 -7.58 8.36 -1.21
CA ILE A 300 -7.19 7.10 -1.86
C ILE A 300 -7.53 7.16 -3.36
N ASN A 301 -6.63 6.64 -4.19
CA ASN A 301 -6.81 6.57 -5.64
C ASN A 301 -6.29 5.26 -6.25
N ALA A 302 -6.15 4.22 -5.45
CA ALA A 302 -5.89 2.87 -5.95
C ALA A 302 -6.42 1.79 -4.98
N VAL A 303 -6.69 0.60 -5.50
CA VAL A 303 -7.21 -0.53 -4.70
C VAL A 303 -6.56 -1.84 -5.11
N ILE A 304 -6.22 -2.69 -4.11
CA ILE A 304 -6.00 -4.11 -4.34
C ILE A 304 -7.36 -4.81 -4.39
N VAL A 305 -7.63 -5.55 -5.47
CA VAL A 305 -8.90 -6.28 -5.65
C VAL A 305 -8.73 -7.78 -5.39
N GLY A 306 -9.81 -8.40 -4.93
CA GLY A 306 -9.83 -9.82 -4.60
C GLY A 306 -9.21 -10.10 -3.24
N ASN A 307 -8.53 -11.24 -3.13
CA ASN A 307 -7.88 -11.63 -1.88
C ASN A 307 -6.51 -10.97 -1.72
N TYR A 308 -6.09 -10.82 -0.47
CA TYR A 308 -4.71 -10.53 -0.14
C TYR A 308 -3.92 -11.84 -0.03
N LEU A 309 -2.71 -11.79 0.54
CA LEU A 309 -1.82 -12.95 0.66
C LEU A 309 -2.40 -14.05 1.55
N THR A 310 -2.68 -13.73 2.83
CA THR A 310 -3.19 -14.66 3.85
C THR A 310 -4.49 -14.20 4.49
N THR A 311 -5.04 -13.12 3.96
CA THR A 311 -6.27 -12.48 4.44
C THR A 311 -7.26 -12.46 3.30
N LEU A 312 -8.49 -12.87 3.58
CA LEU A 312 -9.57 -12.78 2.62
C LEU A 312 -9.94 -11.30 2.47
N GLY A 313 -10.02 -10.85 1.22
CA GLY A 313 -10.62 -9.56 0.89
C GLY A 313 -12.07 -9.75 0.53
N ARG A 314 -12.55 -8.93 -0.41
CA ARG A 314 -13.88 -9.06 -1.02
C ARG A 314 -13.78 -9.46 -2.49
N PRO A 315 -14.86 -9.96 -3.10
CA PRO A 315 -14.87 -10.23 -4.54
C PRO A 315 -14.49 -8.96 -5.32
N ALA A 316 -13.62 -9.10 -6.33
CA ALA A 316 -13.17 -7.95 -7.13
C ALA A 316 -14.32 -7.14 -7.71
N THR A 317 -15.43 -7.78 -8.09
CA THR A 317 -16.64 -7.12 -8.58
C THR A 317 -17.25 -6.13 -7.58
N ALA A 318 -17.13 -6.36 -6.27
CA ALA A 318 -17.62 -5.42 -5.27
C ALA A 318 -16.79 -4.13 -5.24
N ASP A 319 -15.46 -4.24 -5.39
CA ASP A 319 -14.58 -3.07 -5.55
C ASP A 319 -14.89 -2.30 -6.83
N LEU A 320 -15.00 -3.01 -7.96
CA LEU A 320 -15.29 -2.39 -9.26
C LEU A 320 -16.64 -1.66 -9.26
N ASN A 321 -17.68 -2.26 -8.69
CA ASN A 321 -18.99 -1.63 -8.57
C ASN A 321 -18.92 -0.37 -7.68
N LEU A 322 -18.16 -0.40 -6.59
CA LEU A 322 -17.98 0.78 -5.74
C LEU A 322 -17.31 1.93 -6.49
N LEU A 323 -16.29 1.63 -7.31
CA LEU A 323 -15.63 2.64 -8.14
C LEU A 323 -16.59 3.26 -9.16
N VAL A 324 -17.44 2.43 -9.79
CA VAL A 324 -18.52 2.91 -10.68
C VAL A 324 -19.51 3.80 -9.94
N ASP A 325 -20.01 3.37 -8.77
CA ASP A 325 -20.94 4.15 -7.94
C ASP A 325 -20.37 5.52 -7.54
N LEU A 326 -19.04 5.61 -7.40
CA LEU A 326 -18.33 6.83 -7.04
C LEU A 326 -17.91 7.67 -8.24
N ASN A 327 -18.23 7.26 -9.47
CA ASN A 327 -17.74 7.87 -10.71
C ASN A 327 -16.20 8.02 -10.72
N MET A 328 -15.51 6.99 -10.23
CA MET A 328 -14.04 6.94 -10.19
C MET A 328 -13.55 6.02 -11.32
N PRO A 329 -13.19 6.57 -12.49
CA PRO A 329 -12.86 5.76 -13.65
C PRO A 329 -11.57 4.96 -13.45
N ILE A 330 -11.55 3.74 -13.99
CA ILE A 330 -10.37 2.87 -13.94
C ILE A 330 -9.47 3.23 -15.12
N LYS A 331 -8.21 3.54 -14.82
CA LYS A 331 -7.22 4.08 -15.76
C LYS A 331 -7.04 3.24 -17.04
N GLU A 332 -6.96 1.91 -16.95
CA GLU A 332 -6.83 1.06 -18.15
C GLU A 332 -8.09 1.03 -19.01
N LEU A 333 -9.27 1.02 -18.40
CA LEU A 333 -10.53 0.94 -19.15
C LEU A 333 -10.81 2.20 -19.97
N GLN A 334 -10.22 3.34 -19.59
CA GLN A 334 -10.27 4.55 -20.40
C GLN A 334 -9.41 4.48 -21.66
N LYS A 335 -8.30 3.72 -21.68
CA LYS A 335 -7.45 3.61 -22.89
C LYS A 335 -8.15 2.90 -24.04
N THR A 336 -9.18 2.11 -23.74
CA THR A 336 -9.97 1.31 -24.69
C THR A 336 -11.24 2.02 -25.19
N LEU A 337 -11.54 3.23 -24.71
CA LEU A 337 -12.65 4.08 -25.13
C LEU A 337 -12.17 5.21 -26.07
#